data_AF-A0A917RN00-F1
#
_entry.id   AF-A0A917RN00-F1
#
_cell.length_a   1.000
_cell.length_b   1.000
_cell.length_c   1.000
_cell.angle_alpha   90.00
_cell.angle_beta   90.00
_cell.angle_gamma   90.00
#
_symmetry.space_group_name_H-M   'P 1'
#
loop_
_entity.id
_entity.type
_entity.pdbx_description
1 polymer ?
#
loop_
_entity_poly.entity_id
_entity_poly.type
_entity_poly.pdbx_seq_one_letter_code
_entity_poly.pdbx_strand_id
1 'polypeptide(L)'
;MEGWDFVVHLFGLPGDERDLLRILNLWDACAHQLGMTGPITGVALPADPPPGNPGPAADTTLAARQDPTGSRQCVLRVIGGFPNLSLAFSGTEPRAWEEATRLWQEVSARDAGGLLGSVRIHLARLTGLGAAPSAETARDLAALCGLPGAGRLGQGTRTADGFHLWEPAGRRGDAHRGFLVAARADRDSEVSAWLWSDGDPQPPPFARYLLNAAKIRQQLRLWESSHRPRTRVERLTEDLVGEPPSGPRLERLRRGRADLIATADDLAVMRTAVRRSADNIIAALPREASTGPIQADLRLAEWFVRHLDADLEAINSGRERTERVIEELTGTTRRPPAEPGGTRAHDDPAAGRQRNVFVVHGRDRRLRDAFFDFLRALDLRPLEWTQLVRLSGGASPFLGDVVVRAPDHTQAALVLLSPDDVVSLHPELHKANEDPFEVRPTCQPRPNVLIELGIALGSYPDRTVIVHVGRHKPIADLNGRTYLRFDGSATALGKIAEALKAAGCAVDDTGMDWRNPARFSSISAYDREPPDS
;
A
#
# COMPACT_ATOMS: atom_id res chain seq x y z
N MET A 1 -38.61 -11.76 -19.51
CA MET A 1 -37.35 -12.24 -18.94
C MET A 1 -37.20 -13.69 -19.36
N GLU A 2 -36.08 -14.06 -19.99
CA GLU A 2 -35.82 -15.44 -20.44
C GLU A 2 -35.04 -16.25 -19.42
N GLY A 3 -34.28 -15.57 -18.56
CA GLY A 3 -33.55 -16.20 -17.48
C GLY A 3 -32.96 -15.16 -16.53
N TRP A 4 -32.41 -15.65 -15.42
CA TRP A 4 -31.82 -14.84 -14.38
C TRP A 4 -30.60 -15.54 -13.80
N ASP A 5 -29.65 -14.74 -13.31
CA ASP A 5 -28.61 -15.20 -12.40
C ASP A 5 -28.63 -14.42 -11.10
N PHE A 6 -28.23 -15.09 -10.03
CA PHE A 6 -27.88 -14.48 -8.77
C PHE A 6 -26.42 -14.79 -8.45
N VAL A 7 -25.58 -13.76 -8.54
CA VAL A 7 -24.13 -13.87 -8.35
C VAL A 7 -23.72 -13.17 -7.06
N VAL A 8 -22.80 -13.79 -6.32
CA VAL A 8 -22.24 -13.22 -5.10
C VAL A 8 -20.73 -13.21 -5.20
N HIS A 9 -20.12 -12.11 -4.73
CA HIS A 9 -18.69 -12.04 -4.46
C HIS A 9 -18.44 -11.61 -3.03
N LEU A 10 -17.66 -12.40 -2.31
CA LEU A 10 -17.18 -12.12 -0.96
C LEU A 10 -15.68 -11.90 -1.00
N PHE A 11 -15.19 -10.94 -0.23
CA PHE A 11 -13.77 -10.63 -0.12
C PHE A 11 -13.37 -10.59 1.35
N GLY A 12 -12.32 -11.32 1.71
CA GLY A 12 -11.70 -11.30 3.04
C GLY A 12 -10.45 -10.45 3.06
N LEU A 13 -10.01 -10.04 4.26
CA LEU A 13 -8.73 -9.36 4.43
C LEU A 13 -7.54 -10.33 4.34
N PRO A 14 -6.46 -9.94 3.65
CA PRO A 14 -5.27 -10.76 3.53
C PRO A 14 -4.58 -10.85 4.90
N GLY A 15 -4.21 -12.07 5.30
CA GLY A 15 -3.53 -12.32 6.57
C GLY A 15 -4.41 -12.22 7.83
N ASP A 16 -5.71 -11.94 7.71
CA ASP A 16 -6.65 -12.06 8.83
C ASP A 16 -7.21 -13.49 8.87
N GLU A 17 -6.74 -14.28 9.83
CA GLU A 17 -7.16 -15.66 10.03
C GLU A 17 -8.68 -15.79 10.22
N ARG A 18 -9.34 -14.80 10.82
CA ARG A 18 -10.79 -14.84 11.03
C ARG A 18 -11.56 -14.69 9.73
N ASP A 19 -11.11 -13.79 8.85
CA ASP A 19 -11.73 -13.60 7.53
C ASP A 19 -11.51 -14.81 6.63
N LEU A 20 -10.31 -15.43 6.69
CA LEU A 20 -10.05 -16.67 5.99
C LEU A 20 -10.96 -17.80 6.48
N LEU A 21 -11.06 -17.99 7.81
CA LEU A 21 -11.94 -19.00 8.40
C LEU A 21 -13.41 -18.77 8.02
N ARG A 22 -13.90 -17.53 8.01
CA ARG A 22 -15.26 -17.20 7.56
C ARG A 22 -15.51 -17.59 6.11
N ILE A 23 -14.55 -17.31 5.22
CA ILE A 23 -14.65 -17.70 3.82
C ILE A 23 -14.66 -19.22 3.65
N LEU A 24 -13.82 -19.95 4.39
CA LEU A 24 -13.79 -21.40 4.36
C LEU A 24 -15.08 -22.02 4.95
N ASN A 25 -15.62 -21.45 6.03
CA ASN A 25 -16.91 -21.87 6.57
C ASN A 25 -18.04 -21.69 5.55
N LEU A 26 -18.05 -20.58 4.82
CA LEU A 26 -19.05 -20.32 3.76
C LEU A 26 -18.86 -21.26 2.57
N TRP A 27 -17.62 -21.57 2.21
CA TRP A 27 -17.30 -22.57 1.20
C TRP A 27 -17.84 -23.96 1.56
N ASP A 28 -17.70 -24.37 2.82
CA ASP A 28 -18.26 -25.63 3.31
C ASP A 28 -19.79 -25.56 3.45
N ALA A 29 -20.35 -24.41 3.81
CA ALA A 29 -21.80 -24.20 3.84
C ALA A 29 -22.41 -24.33 2.43
N CYS A 30 -21.72 -23.88 1.37
CA CYS A 30 -22.15 -24.11 -0.01
C CYS A 30 -22.28 -25.61 -0.34
N ALA A 31 -21.39 -26.45 0.17
CA ALA A 31 -21.51 -27.90 0.01
C ALA A 31 -22.69 -28.47 0.79
N HIS A 32 -22.77 -28.20 2.09
CA HIS A 32 -23.73 -28.86 2.99
C HIS A 32 -25.16 -28.32 2.87
N GLN A 33 -25.33 -27.03 2.59
CA GLN A 33 -26.64 -26.37 2.56
C GLN A 33 -27.15 -26.12 1.14
N LEU A 34 -26.25 -25.93 0.17
CA LEU A 34 -26.62 -25.63 -1.22
C LEU A 34 -26.39 -26.80 -2.19
N GLY A 35 -25.77 -27.90 -1.73
CA GLY A 35 -25.54 -29.11 -2.52
C GLY A 35 -24.35 -29.04 -3.47
N MET A 36 -23.53 -27.99 -3.39
CA MET A 36 -22.39 -27.79 -4.28
C MET A 36 -21.22 -28.68 -3.85
N THR A 37 -21.19 -29.93 -4.31
CA THR A 37 -20.24 -30.96 -3.86
C THR A 37 -19.39 -31.55 -4.98
N GLY A 38 -19.84 -31.45 -6.24
CA GLY A 38 -19.13 -32.00 -7.39
C GLY A 38 -18.18 -31.01 -8.06
N PRO A 39 -17.19 -31.46 -8.83
CA PRO A 39 -16.34 -30.56 -9.63
C PRO A 39 -17.14 -29.88 -10.74
N ILE A 40 -16.76 -28.65 -11.11
CA ILE A 40 -17.36 -27.97 -12.27
C ILE A 40 -16.94 -28.70 -13.55
N THR A 41 -17.93 -29.11 -14.35
CA THR A 41 -17.66 -29.86 -15.59
C THR A 41 -16.96 -28.96 -16.61
N GLY A 42 -15.88 -29.47 -17.22
CA GLY A 42 -15.12 -28.73 -18.24
C GLY A 42 -14.07 -27.76 -17.68
N VAL A 43 -13.94 -27.65 -16.35
CA VAL A 43 -12.94 -26.80 -15.69
C VAL A 43 -11.95 -27.68 -14.95
N ALA A 44 -10.66 -27.57 -15.27
CA ALA A 44 -9.59 -28.36 -14.65
C ALA A 44 -9.19 -27.79 -13.27
N LEU A 45 -10.12 -27.81 -12.31
CA LEU A 45 -9.92 -27.37 -10.94
C LEU A 45 -10.31 -28.47 -9.94
N PRO A 46 -9.64 -28.53 -8.78
CA PRO A 46 -10.04 -29.44 -7.72
C PRO A 46 -11.35 -29.00 -7.06
N ALA A 47 -12.11 -29.97 -6.55
CA ALA A 47 -13.33 -29.71 -5.78
C ALA A 47 -13.03 -29.23 -4.35
N ASP A 48 -11.84 -29.48 -3.84
CA ASP A 48 -11.39 -29.04 -2.51
C ASP A 48 -10.15 -28.17 -2.62
N PRO A 49 -10.03 -27.10 -1.82
CA PRO A 49 -8.84 -26.27 -1.85
C PRO A 49 -7.61 -27.05 -1.38
N PRO A 50 -6.44 -26.83 -1.99
CA PRO A 50 -5.21 -27.47 -1.57
C PRO A 50 -4.87 -27.10 -0.12
N PRO A 51 -4.26 -28.02 0.66
CA PRO A 51 -3.83 -27.72 2.02
C PRO A 51 -2.72 -26.66 2.01
N GLY A 52 -2.83 -25.67 2.89
CA GLY A 52 -1.82 -24.60 3.06
C GLY A 52 -2.32 -23.21 2.67
N ASN A 53 -1.55 -22.18 3.03
CA ASN A 53 -1.90 -20.79 2.72
C ASN A 53 -1.54 -20.51 1.25
N PRO A 54 -2.50 -20.14 0.39
CA PRO A 54 -2.19 -19.74 -0.97
C PRO A 54 -1.23 -18.55 -0.94
N GLY A 55 -0.05 -18.72 -1.52
CA GLY A 55 1.03 -17.74 -1.46
C GLY A 55 0.61 -16.34 -1.94
N PRO A 56 1.37 -15.30 -1.58
CA PRO A 56 0.87 -13.91 -1.58
C PRO A 56 0.79 -13.19 -2.94
N ALA A 57 1.14 -13.82 -4.08
CA ALA A 57 1.61 -13.03 -5.24
C ALA A 57 0.77 -13.08 -6.54
N ALA A 58 -0.04 -14.11 -6.80
CA ALA A 58 -0.77 -14.22 -8.08
C ALA A 58 -2.26 -14.49 -7.90
N ASP A 59 -3.09 -13.93 -8.81
CA ASP A 59 -4.49 -14.31 -8.94
C ASP A 59 -4.55 -15.82 -9.16
N THR A 60 -5.10 -16.54 -8.18
CA THR A 60 -5.07 -18.00 -8.15
C THR A 60 -6.44 -18.53 -7.82
N THR A 61 -6.92 -19.47 -8.60
CA THR A 61 -8.16 -20.17 -8.31
C THR A 61 -7.83 -21.48 -7.61
N LEU A 62 -8.38 -21.65 -6.41
CA LEU A 62 -8.00 -22.71 -5.49
C LEU A 62 -8.87 -23.93 -5.67
N ALA A 63 -10.18 -23.72 -5.79
CA ALA A 63 -11.15 -24.80 -5.92
C ALA A 63 -12.45 -24.28 -6.54
N ALA A 64 -13.21 -25.20 -7.14
CA ALA A 64 -14.53 -24.91 -7.67
C ALA A 64 -15.48 -26.09 -7.47
N ARG A 65 -16.72 -25.82 -7.07
CA ARG A 65 -17.76 -26.83 -6.86
C ARG A 65 -19.04 -26.45 -7.61
N GLN A 66 -19.82 -27.44 -7.98
CA GLN A 66 -21.19 -27.29 -8.49
C GLN A 66 -22.14 -28.28 -7.84
N ASP A 67 -23.43 -27.97 -7.91
CA ASP A 67 -24.49 -28.92 -7.60
C ASP A 67 -24.70 -29.93 -8.75
N PRO A 68 -25.44 -31.03 -8.54
CA PRO A 68 -25.66 -32.05 -9.56
C PRO A 68 -26.33 -31.54 -10.85
N THR A 69 -27.12 -30.45 -10.75
CA THR A 69 -27.81 -29.88 -11.92
C THR A 69 -26.95 -28.86 -12.68
N GLY A 70 -25.86 -28.39 -12.08
CA GLY A 70 -25.04 -27.28 -12.60
C GLY A 70 -25.71 -25.91 -12.49
N SER A 71 -26.91 -25.81 -11.89
CA SER A 71 -27.61 -24.54 -11.68
C SER A 71 -26.99 -23.69 -10.56
N ARG A 72 -26.10 -24.28 -9.75
CA ARG A 72 -25.40 -23.62 -8.66
C ARG A 72 -23.93 -23.96 -8.71
N GLN A 73 -23.10 -22.93 -8.64
CA GLN A 73 -21.65 -23.06 -8.68
C GLN A 73 -21.01 -22.13 -7.65
N CYS A 74 -19.89 -22.55 -7.07
CA CYS A 74 -19.04 -21.69 -6.26
C CYS A 74 -17.56 -21.89 -6.61
N VAL A 75 -16.79 -20.82 -6.48
CA VAL A 75 -15.36 -20.79 -6.78
C VAL A 75 -14.63 -20.05 -5.68
N LEU A 76 -13.61 -20.69 -5.14
CA LEU A 76 -12.70 -20.14 -4.14
C LEU A 76 -11.42 -19.66 -4.84
N ARG A 77 -11.04 -18.40 -4.60
CA ARG A 77 -9.92 -17.73 -5.25
C ARG A 77 -9.09 -16.92 -4.26
N VAL A 78 -7.91 -16.54 -4.69
CA VAL A 78 -7.13 -15.42 -4.17
C VAL A 78 -6.99 -14.39 -5.29
N ILE A 79 -7.40 -13.16 -5.03
CA ILE A 79 -7.37 -12.06 -6.01
C ILE A 79 -6.44 -10.97 -5.47
N GLY A 80 -5.26 -10.82 -6.07
CA GLY A 80 -4.24 -9.88 -5.59
C GLY A 80 -3.87 -10.05 -4.11
N GLY A 81 -3.85 -11.30 -3.63
CA GLY A 81 -3.61 -11.65 -2.22
C GLY A 81 -4.86 -11.69 -1.34
N PHE A 82 -6.03 -11.26 -1.82
CA PHE A 82 -7.27 -11.23 -1.03
C PHE A 82 -8.07 -12.54 -1.22
N PRO A 83 -8.42 -13.25 -0.14
CA PRO A 83 -9.33 -14.39 -0.22
C PRO A 83 -10.67 -13.97 -0.82
N ASN A 84 -11.17 -14.76 -1.78
CA ASN A 84 -12.44 -14.52 -2.45
C ASN A 84 -13.26 -15.81 -2.53
N LEU A 85 -14.52 -15.72 -2.13
CA LEU A 85 -15.53 -16.72 -2.45
C LEU A 85 -16.54 -16.08 -3.41
N SER A 86 -16.70 -16.67 -4.58
CA SER A 86 -17.73 -16.29 -5.53
C SER A 86 -18.71 -17.44 -5.71
N LEU A 87 -19.99 -17.15 -5.89
CA LEU A 87 -20.99 -18.16 -6.24
C LEU A 87 -22.04 -17.61 -7.22
N ALA A 88 -22.66 -18.50 -7.97
CA ALA A 88 -23.73 -18.19 -8.90
C ALA A 88 -24.87 -19.20 -8.75
N PHE A 89 -26.09 -18.69 -8.84
CA PHE A 89 -27.31 -19.45 -9.08
C PHE A 89 -27.87 -19.02 -10.43
N SER A 90 -28.34 -19.96 -11.23
CA SER A 90 -28.95 -19.68 -12.53
C SER A 90 -30.32 -20.34 -12.63
N GLY A 91 -31.26 -19.67 -13.28
CA GLY A 91 -32.60 -20.22 -13.49
C GLY A 91 -33.41 -19.45 -14.53
N THR A 92 -34.56 -20.01 -14.88
CA THR A 92 -35.51 -19.42 -15.84
C THR A 92 -36.82 -18.99 -15.18
N GLU A 93 -37.22 -19.68 -14.11
CA GLU A 93 -38.44 -19.41 -13.35
C GLU A 93 -38.29 -18.16 -12.47
N PRO A 94 -39.05 -17.07 -12.67
CA PRO A 94 -38.87 -15.83 -11.93
C PRO A 94 -39.02 -15.96 -10.41
N ARG A 95 -39.91 -16.85 -9.93
CA ARG A 95 -40.13 -17.07 -8.49
C ARG A 95 -38.92 -17.69 -7.79
N ALA A 96 -38.12 -18.47 -8.51
CA ALA A 96 -36.91 -19.07 -7.97
C ALA A 96 -35.77 -18.03 -7.77
N TRP A 97 -35.91 -16.84 -8.34
CA TRP A 97 -34.91 -15.77 -8.20
C TRP A 97 -34.88 -15.19 -6.79
N GLU A 98 -36.05 -14.84 -6.22
CA GLU A 98 -36.17 -14.40 -4.82
C GLU A 98 -35.76 -15.52 -3.86
N GLU A 99 -36.09 -16.77 -4.18
CA GLU A 99 -35.69 -17.92 -3.37
C GLU A 99 -34.17 -18.09 -3.31
N ALA A 100 -33.45 -17.92 -4.43
CA ALA A 100 -31.99 -17.93 -4.44
C ALA A 100 -31.40 -16.83 -3.54
N THR A 101 -31.97 -15.62 -3.59
CA THR A 101 -31.58 -14.51 -2.71
C THR A 101 -31.78 -14.88 -1.24
N ARG A 102 -32.92 -15.48 -0.88
CA ARG A 102 -33.24 -15.90 0.49
C ARG A 102 -32.31 -17.02 0.98
N LEU A 103 -32.10 -18.07 0.17
CA LEU A 103 -31.21 -19.18 0.52
C LEU A 103 -29.80 -18.67 0.84
N TRP A 104 -29.28 -17.76 0.02
CA TRP A 104 -27.98 -17.16 0.31
C TRP A 104 -27.98 -16.31 1.58
N GLN A 105 -29.04 -15.56 1.86
CA GLN A 105 -29.14 -14.81 3.12
C GLN A 105 -29.07 -15.72 4.34
N GLU A 106 -29.72 -16.89 4.29
CA GLU A 106 -29.69 -17.89 5.36
C GLU A 106 -28.29 -18.48 5.53
N VAL A 107 -27.65 -18.91 4.43
CA VAL A 107 -26.29 -19.46 4.43
C VAL A 107 -25.26 -18.45 4.96
N SER A 108 -25.39 -17.18 4.57
CA SER A 108 -24.41 -16.13 4.86
C SER A 108 -24.64 -15.39 6.19
N ALA A 109 -25.73 -15.66 6.90
CA ALA A 109 -26.19 -14.88 8.05
C ALA A 109 -25.14 -14.73 9.17
N ARG A 110 -24.30 -15.75 9.39
CA ARG A 110 -23.31 -15.77 10.48
C ARG A 110 -21.95 -15.23 10.06
N ASP A 111 -21.49 -15.59 8.86
CA ASP A 111 -20.07 -15.47 8.50
C ASP A 111 -19.77 -14.34 7.49
N ALA A 112 -20.78 -13.77 6.83
CA ALA A 112 -20.56 -12.63 5.92
C ALA A 112 -20.34 -11.30 6.65
N GLY A 113 -20.72 -11.21 7.93
CA GLY A 113 -20.60 -10.01 8.74
C GLY A 113 -19.14 -9.70 9.11
N GLY A 114 -18.61 -8.57 8.63
CA GLY A 114 -17.27 -8.09 8.98
C GLY A 114 -16.16 -8.43 7.97
N LEU A 115 -16.49 -9.12 6.88
CA LEU A 115 -15.61 -9.27 5.72
C LEU A 115 -15.27 -7.90 5.10
N LEU A 116 -14.19 -7.85 4.31
CA LEU A 116 -13.78 -6.64 3.56
C LEU A 116 -14.94 -6.10 2.71
N GLY A 117 -15.63 -6.98 1.99
CA GLY A 117 -16.80 -6.66 1.18
C GLY A 117 -17.63 -7.89 0.83
N SER A 118 -18.94 -7.68 0.68
CA SER A 118 -19.92 -8.69 0.31
C SER A 118 -20.90 -8.11 -0.71
N VAL A 119 -20.89 -8.62 -1.92
CA VAL A 119 -21.67 -8.07 -3.03
C VAL A 119 -22.63 -9.11 -3.56
N ARG A 120 -23.88 -8.71 -3.76
CA ARG A 120 -24.94 -9.50 -4.38
C ARG A 120 -25.34 -8.86 -5.69
N ILE A 121 -25.44 -9.63 -6.76
CA ILE A 121 -25.72 -9.15 -8.12
C ILE A 121 -26.87 -9.98 -8.65
N HIS A 122 -27.94 -9.30 -9.07
CA HIS A 122 -29.11 -9.93 -9.66
C HIS A 122 -29.10 -9.58 -11.15
N LEU A 123 -28.88 -10.56 -12.01
CA LEU A 123 -28.87 -10.41 -13.46
C LEU A 123 -30.20 -10.87 -14.05
N ALA A 124 -30.86 -10.00 -14.83
CA ALA A 124 -31.98 -10.36 -15.69
C ALA A 124 -31.56 -10.43 -17.16
N ARG A 125 -31.95 -11.50 -17.85
CA ARG A 125 -31.84 -11.64 -19.30
C ARG A 125 -33.17 -11.30 -19.95
N LEU A 126 -33.17 -10.29 -20.80
CA LEU A 126 -34.38 -9.72 -21.37
C LEU A 126 -34.36 -9.83 -22.90
N THR A 127 -35.50 -10.21 -23.46
CA THR A 127 -35.77 -10.17 -24.90
C THR A 127 -36.13 -8.76 -25.35
N GLY A 128 -35.71 -8.38 -26.56
CA GLY A 128 -36.14 -7.13 -27.17
C GLY A 128 -35.65 -5.86 -26.46
N LEU A 129 -34.56 -5.92 -25.68
CA LEU A 129 -33.94 -4.72 -25.10
C LEU A 129 -33.35 -3.85 -26.24
N GLY A 130 -34.13 -2.87 -26.69
CA GLY A 130 -33.72 -1.85 -27.66
C GLY A 130 -33.20 -0.58 -26.99
N ALA A 131 -33.94 -0.07 -26.00
CA ALA A 131 -33.60 1.11 -25.21
C ALA A 131 -33.30 0.73 -23.75
N ALA A 132 -32.74 1.68 -22.98
CA ALA A 132 -32.50 1.47 -21.55
C ALA A 132 -33.81 1.15 -20.81
N PRO A 133 -33.84 0.15 -19.91
CA PRO A 133 -35.02 -0.17 -19.14
C PRO A 133 -35.50 1.05 -18.36
N SER A 134 -36.82 1.24 -18.33
CA SER A 134 -37.41 2.33 -17.56
C SER A 134 -37.13 2.13 -16.06
N ALA A 135 -37.21 3.21 -15.28
CA ALA A 135 -37.10 3.10 -13.83
C ALA A 135 -38.22 2.25 -13.20
N GLU A 136 -39.35 2.10 -13.89
CA GLU A 136 -40.44 1.19 -13.49
C GLU A 136 -40.04 -0.27 -13.71
N THR A 137 -39.54 -0.62 -14.90
CA THR A 137 -39.03 -1.98 -15.18
C THR A 137 -37.91 -2.37 -14.21
N ALA A 138 -37.00 -1.44 -13.88
CA ALA A 138 -35.96 -1.70 -12.89
C ALA A 138 -36.53 -1.99 -11.49
N ARG A 139 -37.58 -1.28 -11.08
CA ARG A 139 -38.28 -1.51 -9.79
C ARG A 139 -39.01 -2.85 -9.78
N ASP A 140 -39.63 -3.22 -10.88
CA ASP A 140 -40.33 -4.51 -11.01
C ASP A 140 -39.34 -5.68 -10.93
N LEU A 141 -38.21 -5.59 -11.64
CA LEU A 141 -37.15 -6.59 -11.56
C LEU A 141 -36.55 -6.68 -10.15
N ALA A 142 -36.33 -5.54 -9.50
CA ALA A 142 -35.83 -5.51 -8.12
C ALA A 142 -36.82 -6.12 -7.11
N ALA A 143 -38.12 -5.98 -7.34
CA ALA A 143 -39.15 -6.64 -6.54
C ALA A 143 -39.13 -8.17 -6.76
N LEU A 144 -38.97 -8.63 -8.02
CA LEU A 144 -38.93 -10.06 -8.35
C LEU A 144 -37.75 -10.81 -7.74
N CYS A 145 -36.62 -10.14 -7.51
CA CYS A 145 -35.43 -10.75 -6.95
C CYS A 145 -35.22 -10.47 -5.45
N GLY A 146 -36.14 -9.73 -4.83
CA GLY A 146 -36.07 -9.35 -3.42
C GLY A 146 -34.93 -8.38 -3.10
N LEU A 147 -34.51 -7.54 -4.06
CA LEU A 147 -33.41 -6.59 -3.85
C LEU A 147 -33.80 -5.49 -2.87
N PRO A 148 -33.11 -5.34 -1.72
CA PRO A 148 -33.41 -4.28 -0.76
C PRO A 148 -33.23 -2.88 -1.37
N GLY A 149 -34.13 -1.96 -1.04
CA GLY A 149 -34.05 -0.57 -1.50
C GLY A 149 -34.52 -0.35 -2.95
N ALA A 150 -35.25 -1.31 -3.54
CA ALA A 150 -35.82 -1.22 -4.89
C ALA A 150 -36.52 0.12 -5.18
N GLY A 151 -37.26 0.69 -4.22
CA GLY A 151 -37.95 1.98 -4.38
C GLY A 151 -37.03 3.20 -4.61
N ARG A 152 -35.70 3.06 -4.39
CA ARG A 152 -34.70 4.11 -4.64
C ARG A 152 -34.03 3.99 -6.01
N LEU A 153 -34.42 3.00 -6.81
CA LEU A 153 -33.87 2.81 -8.14
C LEU A 153 -34.38 3.89 -9.10
N GLY A 154 -33.43 4.67 -9.61
CA GLY A 154 -33.67 5.64 -10.68
C GLY A 154 -33.38 5.05 -12.07
N GLN A 155 -32.97 5.92 -12.98
CA GLN A 155 -32.53 5.48 -14.31
C GLN A 155 -31.22 4.68 -14.22
N GLY A 156 -31.16 3.58 -14.96
CA GLY A 156 -29.98 2.70 -15.00
C GLY A 156 -28.83 3.33 -15.75
N THR A 157 -27.62 2.96 -15.35
CA THR A 157 -26.41 3.33 -16.10
C THR A 157 -26.15 2.28 -17.15
N ARG A 158 -25.98 2.69 -18.41
CA ARG A 158 -25.56 1.78 -19.48
C ARG A 158 -24.04 1.63 -19.44
N THR A 159 -23.55 0.40 -19.32
CA THR A 159 -22.12 0.08 -19.42
C THR A 159 -21.63 0.23 -20.86
N ALA A 160 -20.32 0.24 -21.05
CA ALA A 160 -19.73 0.30 -22.39
C ALA A 160 -20.12 -0.90 -23.27
N ASP A 161 -20.28 -2.07 -22.65
CA ASP A 161 -20.69 -3.31 -23.32
C ASP A 161 -22.21 -3.41 -23.49
N GLY A 162 -22.95 -2.37 -23.11
CA GLY A 162 -24.37 -2.20 -23.38
C GLY A 162 -25.30 -2.84 -22.34
N PHE A 163 -24.77 -3.29 -21.20
CA PHE A 163 -25.56 -3.78 -20.06
C PHE A 163 -26.13 -2.61 -19.28
N HIS A 164 -27.22 -2.82 -18.55
CA HIS A 164 -27.78 -1.81 -17.67
C HIS A 164 -27.53 -2.17 -16.22
N LEU A 165 -26.95 -1.24 -15.48
CA LEU A 165 -26.49 -1.44 -14.11
C LEU A 165 -27.18 -0.45 -13.17
N TRP A 166 -27.66 -0.98 -12.04
CA TRP A 166 -28.19 -0.22 -10.93
C TRP A 166 -27.59 -0.67 -9.61
N GLU A 167 -27.44 0.29 -8.70
CA GLU A 167 -27.19 0.06 -7.29
C GLU A 167 -28.20 0.89 -6.49
N PRO A 168 -29.06 0.28 -5.65
CA PRO A 168 -29.88 1.03 -4.72
C PRO A 168 -28.98 1.87 -3.81
N ALA A 169 -29.33 3.14 -3.62
CA ALA A 169 -28.51 4.05 -2.81
C ALA A 169 -28.28 3.50 -1.38
N GLY A 170 -27.04 3.06 -1.11
CA GLY A 170 -26.51 2.67 0.20
C GLY A 170 -25.78 3.82 0.91
N ARG A 171 -25.33 3.59 2.15
CA ARG A 171 -24.48 4.55 2.87
C ARG A 171 -23.07 4.55 2.27
N ARG A 172 -22.40 5.70 2.40
CA ARG A 172 -20.95 5.76 2.11
C ARG A 172 -20.23 4.78 3.04
N GLY A 173 -19.37 3.94 2.47
CA GLY A 173 -18.61 2.96 3.25
C GLY A 173 -19.33 1.64 3.53
N ASP A 174 -20.54 1.39 3.01
CA ASP A 174 -21.21 0.08 3.18
C ASP A 174 -20.33 -1.07 2.64
N ALA A 175 -20.14 -2.11 3.47
CA ALA A 175 -19.42 -3.33 3.11
C ALA A 175 -20.32 -4.30 2.32
N HIS A 176 -21.64 -4.22 2.51
CA HIS A 176 -22.62 -5.03 1.80
C HIS A 176 -23.25 -4.21 0.67
N ARG A 177 -23.18 -4.72 -0.56
CA ARG A 177 -23.73 -4.04 -1.75
C ARG A 177 -24.66 -4.96 -2.51
N GLY A 178 -25.67 -4.37 -3.12
CA GLY A 178 -26.64 -5.05 -3.96
C GLY A 178 -26.69 -4.37 -5.33
N PHE A 179 -26.58 -5.15 -6.40
CA PHE A 179 -26.70 -4.67 -7.76
C PHE A 179 -27.85 -5.37 -8.47
N LEU A 180 -28.48 -4.63 -9.38
CA LEU A 180 -29.34 -5.16 -10.41
C LEU A 180 -28.64 -4.92 -11.76
N VAL A 181 -28.59 -5.96 -12.58
CA VAL A 181 -28.06 -5.91 -13.94
C VAL A 181 -29.14 -6.41 -14.88
N ALA A 182 -29.31 -5.72 -16.01
CA ALA A 182 -30.15 -6.20 -17.11
C ALA A 182 -29.32 -6.25 -18.39
N ALA A 183 -29.33 -7.40 -19.05
CA ALA A 183 -28.66 -7.62 -20.32
C ALA A 183 -29.65 -8.19 -21.34
N ARG A 184 -29.34 -8.01 -22.62
CA ARG A 184 -30.06 -8.70 -23.68
C ARG A 184 -29.73 -10.19 -23.63
N ALA A 185 -30.72 -11.04 -23.87
CA ALA A 185 -30.53 -12.49 -23.84
C ALA A 185 -29.53 -13.00 -24.89
N ASP A 186 -29.37 -12.31 -26.02
CA ASP A 186 -28.38 -12.65 -27.06
C ASP A 186 -26.93 -12.27 -26.70
N ARG A 187 -26.71 -11.61 -25.55
CA ARG A 187 -25.40 -11.18 -25.03
C ARG A 187 -25.02 -11.92 -23.76
N ASP A 188 -25.60 -13.12 -23.55
CA ASP A 188 -25.44 -13.90 -22.31
C ASP A 188 -23.97 -14.25 -21.99
N SER A 189 -23.23 -14.76 -22.97
CA SER A 189 -21.82 -15.12 -22.79
C SER A 189 -20.97 -13.94 -22.36
N GLU A 190 -21.26 -12.74 -22.87
CA GLU A 190 -20.50 -11.54 -22.56
C GLU A 190 -20.81 -10.98 -21.18
N VAL A 191 -22.09 -10.96 -20.78
CA VAL A 191 -22.45 -10.52 -19.41
C VAL A 191 -21.99 -11.54 -18.37
N SER A 192 -22.00 -12.84 -18.71
CA SER A 192 -21.42 -13.90 -17.87
C SER A 192 -19.92 -13.74 -17.73
N ALA A 193 -19.18 -13.50 -18.83
CA ALA A 193 -17.73 -13.21 -18.78
C ALA A 193 -17.41 -11.98 -17.91
N TRP A 194 -18.29 -10.98 -17.93
CA TRP A 194 -18.12 -9.75 -17.16
C TRP A 194 -18.39 -9.93 -15.66
N LEU A 195 -19.43 -10.69 -15.28
CA LEU A 195 -19.88 -10.85 -13.89
C LEU A 195 -19.38 -12.13 -13.19
N TRP A 196 -19.27 -13.24 -13.92
CA TRP A 196 -19.13 -14.58 -13.38
C TRP A 196 -17.92 -15.32 -13.92
N SER A 197 -17.97 -15.72 -15.19
CA SER A 197 -16.96 -16.57 -15.84
C SER A 197 -17.19 -16.64 -17.36
N ASP A 198 -16.10 -16.69 -18.13
CA ASP A 198 -16.06 -17.07 -19.54
C ASP A 198 -15.57 -18.52 -19.76
N GLY A 199 -15.44 -19.28 -18.67
CA GLY A 199 -14.81 -20.60 -18.63
C GLY A 199 -13.37 -20.60 -18.13
N ASP A 200 -12.72 -19.43 -18.07
CA ASP A 200 -11.42 -19.26 -17.42
C ASP A 200 -11.60 -19.24 -15.89
N PRO A 201 -10.77 -19.98 -15.12
CA PRO A 201 -10.74 -19.87 -13.67
C PRO A 201 -10.45 -18.45 -13.14
N GLN A 202 -9.89 -17.54 -13.95
CA GLN A 202 -9.54 -16.18 -13.54
C GLN A 202 -10.73 -15.37 -12.98
N PRO A 203 -10.48 -14.39 -12.09
CA PRO A 203 -11.53 -13.52 -11.59
C PRO A 203 -12.14 -12.65 -12.71
N PRO A 204 -13.49 -12.56 -12.79
CA PRO A 204 -14.13 -11.74 -13.81
C PRO A 204 -13.83 -10.24 -13.59
N PRO A 205 -13.82 -9.41 -14.65
CA PRO A 205 -13.50 -7.99 -14.57
C PRO A 205 -14.31 -7.25 -13.50
N PHE A 206 -15.61 -7.54 -13.39
CA PHE A 206 -16.46 -6.88 -12.41
C PHE A 206 -16.09 -7.27 -10.96
N ALA A 207 -15.68 -8.52 -10.70
CA ALA A 207 -15.20 -8.93 -9.38
C ALA A 207 -13.90 -8.19 -8.97
N ARG A 208 -12.98 -7.98 -9.91
CA ARG A 208 -11.75 -7.18 -9.67
C ARG A 208 -12.07 -5.72 -9.35
N TYR A 209 -13.05 -5.13 -10.03
CA TYR A 209 -13.59 -3.81 -9.68
C TYR A 209 -14.16 -3.81 -8.25
N LEU A 210 -15.02 -4.77 -7.92
CA LEU A 210 -15.70 -4.84 -6.63
C LEU A 210 -14.71 -4.98 -5.46
N LEU A 211 -13.64 -5.77 -5.64
CA LEU A 211 -12.56 -5.89 -4.65
C LEU A 211 -11.94 -4.51 -4.36
N ASN A 212 -11.57 -3.76 -5.40
CA ASN A 212 -10.91 -2.48 -5.22
C ASN A 212 -11.87 -1.41 -4.69
N ALA A 213 -13.16 -1.45 -5.05
CA ALA A 213 -14.19 -0.63 -4.44
C ALA A 213 -14.36 -0.94 -2.94
N ALA A 214 -14.32 -2.22 -2.55
CA ALA A 214 -14.37 -2.65 -1.15
C ALA A 214 -13.16 -2.14 -0.36
N LYS A 215 -11.95 -2.18 -0.94
CA LYS A 215 -10.72 -1.61 -0.35
C LYS A 215 -10.86 -0.12 -0.07
N ILE A 216 -11.35 0.67 -1.03
CA ILE A 216 -11.58 2.12 -0.84
C ILE A 216 -12.54 2.37 0.33
N ARG A 217 -13.65 1.63 0.37
CA ARG A 217 -14.68 1.76 1.42
C ARG A 217 -14.16 1.32 2.79
N GLN A 218 -13.30 0.31 2.86
CA GLN A 218 -12.63 -0.07 4.10
C GLN A 218 -11.73 1.05 4.62
N GLN A 219 -10.89 1.64 3.76
CA GLN A 219 -10.03 2.76 4.14
C GLN A 219 -10.85 3.94 4.66
N LEU A 220 -12.00 4.22 4.04
CA LEU A 220 -12.92 5.25 4.51
C LEU A 220 -13.46 4.93 5.92
N ARG A 221 -13.93 3.70 6.17
CA ARG A 221 -14.40 3.29 7.50
C ARG A 221 -13.30 3.43 8.56
N LEU A 222 -12.08 3.02 8.23
CA LEU A 222 -10.93 3.15 9.13
C LEU A 222 -10.65 4.61 9.47
N TRP A 223 -10.64 5.49 8.46
CA TRP A 223 -10.47 6.93 8.66
C TRP A 223 -11.59 7.57 9.50
N GLU A 224 -12.85 7.19 9.26
CA GLU A 224 -13.98 7.71 10.04
C GLU A 224 -13.92 7.26 11.51
N SER A 225 -13.42 6.05 11.78
CA SER A 225 -13.34 5.47 13.12
C SER A 225 -12.15 5.96 13.98
N SER A 226 -11.04 6.37 13.36
CA SER A 226 -9.75 6.60 14.05
C SER A 226 -9.60 7.98 14.72
N HIS A 227 -10.72 8.70 14.89
CA HIS A 227 -10.83 10.13 15.24
C HIS A 227 -10.17 11.05 14.21
N ARG A 228 -10.90 12.10 13.78
CA ARG A 228 -10.44 12.99 12.71
C ARG A 228 -9.07 13.57 13.05
N PRO A 229 -8.07 13.45 12.16
CA PRO A 229 -6.72 13.99 12.32
C PRO A 229 -6.66 15.43 12.84
N ARG A 230 -7.61 16.27 12.40
CA ARG A 230 -7.75 17.67 12.81
C ARG A 230 -7.94 17.86 14.30
N THR A 231 -8.70 16.98 14.96
CA THR A 231 -8.92 17.04 16.41
C THR A 231 -7.61 16.83 17.19
N ARG A 232 -6.66 16.05 16.64
CA ARG A 232 -5.33 15.88 17.26
C ARG A 232 -4.51 17.17 17.15
N VAL A 233 -4.56 17.84 16.00
CA VAL A 233 -3.91 19.15 15.79
C VAL A 233 -4.52 20.23 16.69
N GLU A 234 -5.85 20.25 16.83
CA GLU A 234 -6.58 21.19 17.70
C GLU A 234 -6.15 21.04 19.17
N ARG A 235 -6.18 19.83 19.72
CA ARG A 235 -5.71 19.56 21.10
C ARG A 235 -4.27 19.99 21.31
N LEU A 236 -3.38 19.71 20.35
CA LEU A 236 -1.98 20.10 20.48
C LEU A 236 -1.82 21.62 20.39
N THR A 237 -2.67 22.30 19.63
CA THR A 237 -2.66 23.76 19.53
C THR A 237 -3.02 24.42 20.86
N GLU A 238 -3.91 23.82 21.66
CA GLU A 238 -4.19 24.29 23.02
C GLU A 238 -2.94 24.23 23.92
N ASP A 239 -2.18 23.13 23.85
CA ASP A 239 -0.89 22.99 24.56
C ASP A 239 0.18 24.00 24.09
N LEU A 240 0.09 24.51 22.85
CA LEU A 240 0.97 25.56 22.33
C LEU A 240 0.66 26.95 22.93
N VAL A 241 -0.60 27.21 23.32
CA VAL A 241 -1.06 28.52 23.81
C VAL A 241 -0.93 28.70 25.34
N GLY A 242 -0.29 27.74 26.03
CA GLY A 242 -0.19 27.70 27.50
C GLY A 242 1.07 28.28 28.16
N GLU A 243 1.05 28.23 29.51
CA GLU A 243 2.00 28.68 30.55
C GLU A 243 3.52 28.50 30.32
N PRO A 244 4.39 29.23 31.06
CA PRO A 244 5.86 29.23 30.91
C PRO A 244 6.52 27.84 30.80
N PRO A 245 7.74 27.77 30.21
CA PRO A 245 8.49 26.53 30.01
C PRO A 245 8.54 25.67 31.27
N SER A 246 7.96 24.47 31.20
CA SER A 246 8.06 23.45 32.24
C SER A 246 8.37 22.08 31.62
N GLY A 247 9.09 21.23 32.34
CA GLY A 247 9.42 19.87 31.91
C GLY A 247 8.20 19.05 31.47
N PRO A 248 7.09 19.03 32.25
CA PRO A 248 5.86 18.33 31.87
C PRO A 248 5.23 18.84 30.58
N ARG A 249 5.28 20.15 30.30
CA ARG A 249 4.76 20.75 29.06
C ARG A 249 5.59 20.32 27.85
N LEU A 250 6.92 20.40 27.96
CA LEU A 250 7.83 19.98 26.89
C LEU A 250 7.61 18.51 26.51
N GLU A 251 7.40 17.66 27.52
CA GLU A 251 7.16 16.24 27.30
C GLU A 251 5.79 15.97 26.63
N ARG A 252 4.73 16.71 26.99
CA ARG A 252 3.45 16.64 26.26
C ARG A 252 3.59 17.07 24.80
N LEU A 253 4.29 18.17 24.52
CA LEU A 253 4.54 18.63 23.16
C LEU A 253 5.34 17.60 22.35
N ARG A 254 6.35 16.96 22.95
CA ARG A 254 7.14 15.89 22.30
C ARG A 254 6.29 14.67 21.95
N ARG A 255 5.45 14.22 22.88
CA ARG A 255 4.49 13.12 22.63
C ARG A 255 3.49 13.49 21.55
N GLY A 256 2.86 14.66 21.65
CA GLY A 256 1.94 15.16 20.63
C GLY A 256 2.59 15.26 19.24
N ARG A 257 3.85 15.69 19.15
CA ARG A 257 4.61 15.69 17.89
C ARG A 257 4.83 14.27 17.35
N ALA A 258 5.20 13.32 18.20
CA ALA A 258 5.38 11.92 17.79
C ALA A 258 4.06 11.31 17.30
N ASP A 259 2.95 11.59 17.98
CA ASP A 259 1.61 11.15 17.57
C ASP A 259 1.20 11.75 16.22
N LEU A 260 1.50 13.03 15.98
CA LEU A 260 1.27 13.68 14.69
C LEU A 260 2.11 13.02 13.57
N ILE A 261 3.36 12.63 13.82
CA ILE A 261 4.20 11.91 12.84
C ILE A 261 3.57 10.57 12.49
N ALA A 262 3.22 9.76 13.49
CA ALA A 262 2.58 8.46 13.26
C ALA A 262 1.26 8.61 12.49
N THR A 263 0.45 9.62 12.83
CA THR A 263 -0.81 9.90 12.13
C THR A 263 -0.56 10.30 10.67
N ALA A 264 0.48 11.11 10.40
CA ALA A 264 0.82 11.50 9.04
C ALA A 264 1.25 10.29 8.20
N ASP A 265 2.03 9.37 8.77
CA ASP A 265 2.45 8.14 8.10
C ASP A 265 1.24 7.26 7.76
N ASP A 266 0.32 7.06 8.72
CA ASP A 266 -0.91 6.28 8.51
C ASP A 266 -1.79 6.87 7.39
N LEU A 267 -1.98 8.20 7.37
CA LEU A 267 -2.76 8.86 6.31
C LEU A 267 -2.07 8.79 4.95
N ALA A 268 -0.73 8.85 4.90
CA ALA A 268 0.02 8.73 3.65
C ALA A 268 -0.10 7.32 3.06
N VAL A 269 -0.06 6.28 3.90
CA VAL A 269 -0.31 4.88 3.52
C VAL A 269 -1.73 4.74 2.99
N MET A 270 -2.72 5.23 3.72
CA MET A 270 -4.14 5.19 3.33
C MET A 270 -4.38 5.88 1.98
N ARG A 271 -3.84 7.09 1.79
CA ARG A 271 -3.96 7.84 0.52
C ARG A 271 -3.41 7.03 -0.65
N THR A 272 -2.25 6.40 -0.46
CA THR A 272 -1.61 5.58 -1.49
C THR A 272 -2.46 4.35 -1.82
N ALA A 273 -3.02 3.69 -0.80
CA ALA A 273 -3.90 2.54 -0.98
C ALA A 273 -5.19 2.89 -1.75
N VAL A 274 -5.78 4.06 -1.47
CA VAL A 274 -6.98 4.56 -2.17
C VAL A 274 -6.66 4.86 -3.64
N ARG A 275 -5.55 5.55 -3.93
CA ARG A 275 -5.11 5.84 -5.31
C ARG A 275 -4.89 4.57 -6.12
N ARG A 276 -4.09 3.63 -5.60
CA ARG A 276 -3.84 2.33 -6.26
C ARG A 276 -5.13 1.54 -6.50
N SER A 277 -6.08 1.58 -5.56
CA SER A 277 -7.35 0.90 -5.73
C SER A 277 -8.20 1.55 -6.83
N ALA A 278 -8.17 2.88 -6.95
CA ALA A 278 -8.84 3.60 -8.04
C ALA A 278 -8.19 3.27 -9.41
N ASP A 279 -6.86 3.25 -9.49
CA ASP A 279 -6.15 2.87 -10.72
C ASP A 279 -6.49 1.43 -11.15
N ASN A 280 -6.59 0.52 -10.17
CA ASN A 280 -7.00 -0.86 -10.44
C ASN A 280 -8.47 -0.98 -10.87
N ILE A 281 -9.37 -0.10 -10.42
CA ILE A 281 -10.74 -0.04 -10.93
C ILE A 281 -10.72 0.33 -12.41
N ILE A 282 -9.94 1.36 -12.78
CA ILE A 282 -9.80 1.80 -14.18
C ILE A 282 -9.20 0.67 -15.02
N ALA A 283 -8.17 -0.02 -14.52
CA ALA A 283 -7.55 -1.14 -15.23
C ALA A 283 -8.50 -2.34 -15.40
N ALA A 284 -9.34 -2.63 -14.40
CA ALA A 284 -10.31 -3.72 -14.47
C ALA A 284 -11.46 -3.41 -15.45
N LEU A 285 -11.83 -2.13 -15.59
CA LEU A 285 -12.99 -1.68 -16.35
C LEU A 285 -12.64 -0.45 -17.24
N PRO A 286 -11.77 -0.61 -18.25
CA PRO A 286 -11.13 0.52 -18.95
C PRO A 286 -12.07 1.34 -19.83
N ARG A 287 -13.23 0.79 -20.21
CA ARG A 287 -14.17 1.43 -21.14
C ARG A 287 -15.40 2.01 -20.48
N GLU A 288 -15.57 1.86 -19.16
CA GLU A 288 -16.85 2.10 -18.50
C GLU A 288 -17.34 3.56 -18.53
N ALA A 289 -18.65 3.70 -18.37
CA ALA A 289 -19.37 4.97 -18.52
C ALA A 289 -18.97 6.03 -17.48
N SER A 290 -19.11 7.31 -17.86
CA SER A 290 -18.80 8.48 -17.03
C SER A 290 -19.82 8.78 -15.92
N THR A 291 -20.79 7.88 -15.71
CA THR A 291 -21.88 8.00 -14.74
C THR A 291 -22.17 6.64 -14.10
N GLY A 292 -23.02 6.62 -13.06
CA GLY A 292 -23.42 5.37 -12.39
C GLY A 292 -22.55 4.94 -11.21
N PRO A 293 -22.74 3.72 -10.71
CA PRO A 293 -22.13 3.26 -9.45
C PRO A 293 -20.60 3.11 -9.54
N ILE A 294 -20.07 2.69 -10.70
CA ILE A 294 -18.62 2.57 -10.92
C ILE A 294 -17.97 3.96 -10.86
N GLN A 295 -18.53 4.93 -11.58
CA GLN A 295 -18.07 6.31 -11.50
C GLN A 295 -18.26 6.90 -10.08
N ALA A 296 -19.32 6.53 -9.36
CA ALA A 296 -19.53 6.98 -8.00
C ALA A 296 -18.41 6.51 -7.05
N ASP A 297 -17.91 5.27 -7.22
CA ASP A 297 -16.76 4.77 -6.47
C ASP A 297 -15.45 5.50 -6.86
N LEU A 298 -15.24 5.84 -8.14
CA LEU A 298 -14.10 6.66 -8.57
C LEU A 298 -14.15 8.09 -8.01
N ARG A 299 -15.33 8.72 -8.04
CA ARG A 299 -15.55 10.05 -7.43
C ARG A 299 -15.38 10.01 -5.91
N LEU A 300 -15.77 8.91 -5.26
CA LEU A 300 -15.53 8.69 -3.84
C LEU A 300 -14.04 8.63 -3.54
N ALA A 301 -13.28 7.86 -4.33
CA ALA A 301 -11.82 7.76 -4.20
C ALA A 301 -11.15 9.13 -4.38
N GLU A 302 -11.51 9.86 -5.43
CA GLU A 302 -10.99 11.20 -5.72
C GLU A 302 -11.29 12.20 -4.59
N TRP A 303 -12.54 12.24 -4.13
CA TRP A 303 -12.95 13.04 -2.99
C TRP A 303 -12.15 12.68 -1.74
N PHE A 304 -11.98 11.39 -1.47
CA PHE A 304 -11.32 10.91 -0.26
C PHE A 304 -9.82 11.24 -0.30
N VAL A 305 -9.14 11.06 -1.43
CA VAL A 305 -7.76 11.47 -1.62
C VAL A 305 -7.57 12.96 -1.34
N ARG A 306 -8.45 13.83 -1.86
CA ARG A 306 -8.40 15.26 -1.54
C ARG A 306 -8.55 15.55 -0.04
N HIS A 307 -9.39 14.80 0.66
CA HIS A 307 -9.56 14.97 2.11
C HIS A 307 -8.33 14.51 2.88
N LEU A 308 -7.73 13.38 2.49
CA LEU A 308 -6.48 12.89 3.07
C LEU A 308 -5.32 13.86 2.83
N ASP A 309 -5.22 14.44 1.62
CA ASP A 309 -4.22 15.45 1.29
C ASP A 309 -4.37 16.71 2.18
N ALA A 310 -5.59 17.20 2.38
CA ALA A 310 -5.86 18.33 3.27
C ALA A 310 -5.56 18.01 4.75
N ASP A 311 -5.87 16.80 5.22
CA ASP A 311 -5.57 16.38 6.59
C ASP A 311 -4.05 16.21 6.82
N LEU A 312 -3.33 15.67 5.83
CA LEU A 312 -1.87 15.58 5.84
C LEU A 312 -1.22 16.97 5.91
N GLU A 313 -1.70 17.93 5.12
CA GLU A 313 -1.22 19.32 5.17
C GLU A 313 -1.44 19.96 6.54
N ALA A 314 -2.62 19.77 7.13
CA ALA A 314 -2.95 20.26 8.46
C ALA A 314 -2.05 19.65 9.55
N ILE A 315 -1.79 18.34 9.50
CA ILE A 315 -0.90 17.65 10.45
C ILE A 315 0.54 18.13 10.29
N ASN A 316 1.05 18.21 9.07
CA ASN A 316 2.43 18.67 8.82
C ASN A 316 2.63 20.09 9.34
N SER A 317 1.68 20.99 9.09
CA SER A 317 1.68 22.35 9.63
C SER A 317 1.63 22.37 11.16
N GLY A 318 0.82 21.51 11.78
CA GLY A 318 0.77 21.33 13.24
C GLY A 318 2.11 20.84 13.82
N ARG A 319 2.75 19.89 13.14
CA ARG A 319 4.06 19.33 13.52
C ARG A 319 5.14 20.41 13.50
N GLU A 320 5.22 21.19 12.42
CA GLU A 320 6.22 22.27 12.27
C GLU A 320 6.02 23.40 13.29
N ARG A 321 4.77 23.73 13.64
CA ARG A 321 4.48 24.68 14.73
C ARG A 321 4.94 24.14 16.08
N THR A 322 4.68 22.86 16.34
CA THR A 322 5.09 22.22 17.60
C THR A 322 6.62 22.14 17.71
N GLU A 323 7.30 21.83 16.62
CA GLU A 323 8.76 21.78 16.57
C GLU A 323 9.39 23.15 16.89
N ARG A 324 8.89 24.23 16.28
CA ARG A 324 9.36 25.59 16.59
C ARG A 324 9.20 25.96 18.07
N VAL A 325 8.06 25.63 18.67
CA VAL A 325 7.83 25.90 20.11
C VAL A 325 8.74 25.03 20.98
N ILE A 326 8.96 23.76 20.62
CA ILE A 326 9.94 22.91 21.32
C ILE A 326 11.33 23.55 21.25
N GLU A 327 11.78 23.99 20.08
CA GLU A 327 13.10 24.62 19.89
C GLU A 327 13.28 25.91 20.70
N GLU A 328 12.23 26.75 20.75
CA GLU A 328 12.20 27.97 21.54
C GLU A 328 12.30 27.66 23.04
N LEU A 329 11.50 26.70 23.53
CA LEU A 329 11.48 26.30 24.94
C LEU A 329 12.76 25.59 25.38
N THR A 330 13.46 24.90 24.47
CA THR A 330 14.73 24.23 24.78
C THR A 330 15.96 25.12 24.56
N GLY A 331 15.78 26.37 24.15
CA GLY A 331 16.89 27.30 23.88
C GLY A 331 17.81 26.82 22.75
N THR A 332 17.33 25.93 21.88
CA THR A 332 18.07 25.39 20.73
C THR A 332 17.79 26.18 19.45
N THR A 333 17.44 27.46 19.57
CA THR A 333 17.25 28.35 18.42
C THR A 333 18.53 28.37 17.58
N ARG A 334 18.51 27.62 16.48
CA ARG A 334 19.56 27.66 15.47
C ARG A 334 19.43 29.01 14.77
N ARG A 335 20.18 29.99 15.26
CA ARG A 335 20.34 31.31 14.66
C ARG A 335 20.69 31.11 13.17
N PRO A 336 19.93 31.69 12.22
CA PRO A 336 20.34 31.68 10.82
C PRO A 336 21.72 32.35 10.71
N PRO A 337 22.67 31.85 9.91
CA PRO A 337 23.87 32.60 9.61
C PRO A 337 23.45 33.94 9.01
N ALA A 338 24.02 35.03 9.50
CA ALA A 338 23.81 36.35 8.90
C ALA A 338 24.23 36.30 7.43
N GLU A 339 23.32 36.63 6.52
CA GLU A 339 23.64 36.76 5.11
C GLU A 339 24.71 37.83 4.90
N PRO A 340 25.84 37.54 4.22
CA PRO A 340 26.65 38.56 3.59
C PRO A 340 25.92 39.00 2.32
N GLY A 341 25.69 40.31 2.18
CA GLY A 341 25.18 40.89 0.94
C GLY A 341 26.07 40.55 -0.25
N GLY A 342 25.47 40.06 -1.34
CA GLY A 342 26.21 39.74 -2.55
C GLY A 342 25.32 39.14 -3.63
N THR A 343 24.83 40.00 -4.50
CA THR A 343 24.60 39.80 -5.95
C THR A 343 24.11 38.41 -6.41
N ARG A 344 22.83 38.34 -6.81
CA ARG A 344 22.26 37.23 -7.60
C ARG A 344 23.07 37.03 -8.88
N ALA A 345 23.91 36.00 -8.90
CA ALA A 345 24.44 35.41 -10.13
C ALA A 345 23.46 34.33 -10.62
N HIS A 346 23.21 34.32 -11.92
CA HIS A 346 22.41 33.31 -12.61
C HIS A 346 23.03 31.91 -12.43
N ASP A 347 22.29 30.98 -11.83
CA ASP A 347 22.75 29.59 -11.66
C ASP A 347 22.43 28.71 -12.87
N ASP A 348 23.48 28.10 -13.40
CA ASP A 348 23.50 26.98 -14.34
C ASP A 348 23.06 25.69 -13.61
N PRO A 349 22.02 24.95 -14.06
CA PRO A 349 21.48 23.77 -13.38
C PRO A 349 22.50 22.66 -13.09
N ALA A 350 23.61 22.59 -13.86
CA ALA A 350 24.65 21.58 -13.70
C ALA A 350 25.50 21.76 -12.43
N ALA A 351 25.74 23.01 -11.99
CA ALA A 351 26.60 23.32 -10.85
C ALA A 351 25.95 22.91 -9.50
N GLY A 352 24.62 22.89 -9.43
CA GLY A 352 23.89 22.50 -8.21
C GLY A 352 23.89 20.99 -7.93
N ARG A 353 23.92 20.15 -8.97
CA ARG A 353 23.79 18.68 -8.84
C ARG A 353 25.04 18.02 -8.28
N GLN A 354 26.22 18.52 -8.63
CA GLN A 354 27.51 17.97 -8.19
C GLN A 354 27.70 17.99 -6.67
N ARG A 355 26.97 18.86 -5.96
CA ARG A 355 27.00 18.93 -4.50
C ARG A 355 25.99 18.00 -3.82
N ASN A 356 24.99 17.51 -4.53
CA ASN A 356 23.93 16.70 -3.93
C ASN A 356 24.37 15.23 -3.83
N VAL A 357 24.26 14.64 -2.63
CA VAL A 357 24.63 13.24 -2.36
C VAL A 357 23.44 12.52 -1.75
N PHE A 358 23.01 11.42 -2.37
CA PHE A 358 21.99 10.55 -1.79
C PHE A 358 22.59 9.75 -0.64
N VAL A 359 22.02 9.81 0.56
CA VAL A 359 22.51 9.07 1.73
C VAL A 359 21.51 7.98 2.12
N VAL A 360 21.96 6.73 2.07
CA VAL A 360 21.24 5.54 2.55
C VAL A 360 21.81 5.17 3.92
N HIS A 361 20.96 5.01 4.93
CA HIS A 361 21.40 4.69 6.28
C HIS A 361 20.33 3.94 7.07
N GLY A 362 20.76 3.28 8.13
CA GLY A 362 19.88 2.56 9.06
C GLY A 362 19.16 3.47 10.08
N ARG A 363 18.69 2.86 11.16
CA ARG A 363 17.99 3.51 12.27
C ARG A 363 18.94 4.25 13.22
N ASP A 364 20.25 4.03 13.14
CA ASP A 364 21.24 4.77 13.93
C ASP A 364 21.29 6.26 13.54
N ARG A 365 20.52 7.08 14.27
CA ARG A 365 20.45 8.53 14.03
C ARG A 365 21.75 9.25 14.35
N ARG A 366 22.54 8.78 15.32
CA ARG A 366 23.81 9.45 15.67
C ARG A 366 24.83 9.27 14.55
N LEU A 367 24.91 8.05 14.00
CA LEU A 367 25.73 7.78 12.83
C LEU A 367 25.28 8.60 11.63
N ARG A 368 23.95 8.66 11.37
CA ARG A 368 23.38 9.51 10.32
C ARG A 368 23.78 10.97 10.50
N ASP A 369 23.52 11.55 11.67
CA ASP A 369 23.79 12.96 11.96
C ASP A 369 25.27 13.30 11.74
N ALA A 370 26.19 12.45 12.25
CA ALA A 370 27.62 12.63 12.08
C ALA A 370 28.07 12.60 10.61
N PHE A 371 27.51 11.70 9.80
CA PHE A 371 27.79 11.65 8.36
C PHE A 371 27.18 12.83 7.60
N PHE A 372 25.99 13.29 7.98
CA PHE A 372 25.38 14.48 7.38
C PHE A 372 26.20 15.74 7.67
N ASP A 373 26.69 15.89 8.89
CA ASP A 373 27.54 17.02 9.27
C ASP A 373 28.91 16.94 8.60
N PHE A 374 29.48 15.74 8.47
CA PHE A 374 30.69 15.51 7.66
C PHE A 374 30.51 15.93 6.20
N LEU A 375 29.42 15.52 5.55
CA LEU A 375 29.15 15.88 4.15
C LEU A 375 28.95 17.40 4.00
N ARG A 376 28.26 18.05 4.94
CA ARG A 376 28.09 19.51 4.92
C ARG A 376 29.40 20.26 5.13
N ALA A 377 30.30 19.73 5.96
CA ALA A 377 31.64 20.30 6.14
C ALA A 377 32.51 20.22 4.88
N LEU A 378 32.12 19.40 3.90
CA LEU A 378 32.72 19.30 2.56
C LEU A 378 31.96 20.13 1.50
N ASP A 379 31.05 21.00 1.92
CA ASP A 379 30.11 21.75 1.06
C ASP A 379 29.27 20.84 0.12
N LEU A 380 28.91 19.66 0.64
CA LEU A 380 27.96 18.75 0.01
C LEU A 380 26.58 18.84 0.69
N ARG A 381 25.56 18.46 -0.06
CA ARG A 381 24.14 18.50 0.31
C ARG A 381 23.62 17.07 0.44
N PRO A 382 23.65 16.48 1.65
CA PRO A 382 23.11 15.14 1.87
C PRO A 382 21.58 15.16 1.72
N LEU A 383 21.06 14.26 0.89
CA LEU A 383 19.63 14.06 0.64
C LEU A 383 19.22 12.66 1.08
N GLU A 384 18.13 12.55 1.81
CA GLU A 384 17.48 11.29 2.13
C GLU A 384 16.53 10.85 1.00
N TRP A 385 16.16 9.58 1.00
CA TRP A 385 15.20 9.01 0.04
C TRP A 385 13.91 9.83 -0.06
N THR A 386 13.37 10.27 1.09
CA THR A 386 12.14 11.08 1.15
C THR A 386 12.29 12.43 0.43
N GLN A 387 13.48 13.00 0.41
CA GLN A 387 13.78 14.26 -0.27
C GLN A 387 13.94 14.04 -1.78
N LEU A 388 14.57 12.93 -2.19
CA LEU A 388 14.66 12.54 -3.61
C LEU A 388 13.31 12.24 -4.24
N VAL A 389 12.42 11.56 -3.50
CA VAL A 389 11.03 11.32 -3.91
C VAL A 389 10.30 12.64 -4.17
N ARG A 390 10.48 13.64 -3.31
CA ARG A 390 9.88 14.98 -3.48
C ARG A 390 10.43 15.72 -4.70
N LEU A 391 11.74 15.63 -4.95
CA LEU A 391 12.42 16.31 -6.06
C LEU A 391 12.08 15.70 -7.43
N SER A 392 11.79 14.39 -7.48
CA SER A 392 11.49 13.65 -8.71
C SER A 392 10.13 13.99 -9.36
N GLY A 393 9.41 14.99 -8.82
CA GLY A 393 8.19 15.57 -9.41
C GLY A 393 6.93 14.71 -9.35
N GLY A 394 6.99 13.55 -8.69
CA GLY A 394 5.85 12.65 -8.48
C GLY A 394 5.53 12.50 -7.00
N ALA A 395 4.27 12.68 -6.60
CA ALA A 395 3.85 12.52 -5.20
C ALA A 395 3.96 11.07 -4.68
N SER A 396 4.25 10.09 -5.56
CA SER A 396 4.61 8.70 -5.24
C SER A 396 5.18 8.00 -6.50
N PRO A 397 6.50 8.04 -6.74
CA PRO A 397 7.12 7.34 -7.86
C PRO A 397 7.16 5.82 -7.59
N PHE A 398 7.03 5.00 -8.63
CA PHE A 398 7.36 3.57 -8.57
C PHE A 398 8.83 3.41 -8.16
N LEU A 399 9.24 2.28 -7.58
CA LEU A 399 10.65 2.06 -7.19
C LEU A 399 11.60 2.34 -8.38
N GLY A 400 11.18 1.90 -9.58
CA GLY A 400 11.85 2.18 -10.85
C GLY A 400 11.88 3.67 -11.26
N ASP A 401 10.89 4.47 -10.88
CA ASP A 401 10.86 5.90 -11.23
C ASP A 401 11.83 6.72 -10.38
N VAL A 402 11.99 6.37 -9.09
CA VAL A 402 13.07 6.95 -8.26
C VAL A 402 14.42 6.50 -8.79
N VAL A 403 14.55 5.23 -9.20
CA VAL A 403 15.79 4.67 -9.79
C VAL A 403 16.22 5.43 -11.05
N VAL A 404 15.27 5.81 -11.91
CA VAL A 404 15.55 6.54 -13.17
C VAL A 404 15.90 8.01 -12.91
N ARG A 405 15.20 8.68 -11.98
CA ARG A 405 15.30 10.15 -11.82
C ARG A 405 16.23 10.62 -10.71
N ALA A 406 16.56 9.77 -9.73
CA ALA A 406 17.47 10.16 -8.65
C ALA A 406 18.85 10.66 -9.17
N PRO A 407 19.45 10.06 -10.24
CA PRO A 407 20.69 10.57 -10.82
C PRO A 407 20.60 11.97 -11.45
N ASP A 408 19.39 12.44 -11.79
CA ASP A 408 19.17 13.80 -12.30
C ASP A 408 19.27 14.85 -11.18
N HIS A 409 19.08 14.43 -9.93
CA HIS A 409 19.05 15.32 -8.77
C HIS A 409 20.26 15.16 -7.84
N THR A 410 20.99 14.04 -7.90
CA THR A 410 22.20 13.78 -7.10
C THR A 410 23.37 13.31 -7.94
N GLN A 411 24.58 13.57 -7.44
CA GLN A 411 25.81 13.18 -8.10
C GLN A 411 26.26 11.77 -7.76
N ALA A 412 26.14 11.39 -6.49
CA ALA A 412 26.60 10.11 -5.97
C ALA A 412 25.63 9.59 -4.89
N ALA A 413 25.72 8.29 -4.62
CA ALA A 413 25.07 7.66 -3.48
C ALA A 413 26.13 7.26 -2.43
N LEU A 414 25.88 7.59 -1.17
CA LEU A 414 26.65 7.15 -0.02
C LEU A 414 25.79 6.18 0.80
N VAL A 415 26.22 4.92 0.89
CA VAL A 415 25.49 3.88 1.62
C VAL A 415 26.22 3.53 2.90
N LEU A 416 25.54 3.72 4.03
CA LEU A 416 26.08 3.41 5.37
C LEU A 416 25.53 2.06 5.84
N LEU A 417 26.41 1.07 5.90
CA LEU A 417 26.11 -0.26 6.41
C LEU A 417 26.50 -0.32 7.90
N SER A 418 25.51 -0.10 8.77
CA SER A 418 25.67 -0.14 10.23
C SER A 418 25.07 -1.43 10.82
N PRO A 419 25.55 -1.88 12.00
CA PRO A 419 25.07 -3.10 12.66
C PRO A 419 23.79 -2.78 13.43
N ASP A 420 22.66 -2.72 12.74
CA ASP A 420 21.40 -2.22 13.30
C ASP A 420 20.47 -3.34 13.78
N ASP A 421 20.40 -4.44 13.03
CA ASP A 421 19.57 -5.60 13.36
C ASP A 421 20.48 -6.78 13.78
N VAL A 422 19.97 -7.67 14.63
CA VAL A 422 20.63 -8.94 14.99
C VAL A 422 19.93 -10.08 14.24
N VAL A 423 20.70 -10.96 13.60
CA VAL A 423 20.19 -12.09 12.81
C VAL A 423 20.92 -13.38 13.13
N SER A 424 20.27 -14.49 12.83
CA SER A 424 20.85 -15.84 12.87
C SER A 424 20.38 -16.63 11.66
N LEU A 425 21.25 -17.46 11.09
CA LEU A 425 20.82 -18.44 10.10
C LEU A 425 19.96 -19.49 10.80
N HIS A 426 18.88 -19.94 10.15
CA HIS A 426 18.04 -21.00 10.68
C HIS A 426 18.88 -22.25 10.99
N PRO A 427 18.76 -22.88 12.19
CA PRO A 427 19.64 -23.98 12.59
C PRO A 427 19.66 -25.18 11.64
N GLU A 428 18.53 -25.49 11.00
CA GLU A 428 18.45 -26.59 10.02
C GLU A 428 19.27 -26.33 8.74
N LEU A 429 19.68 -25.09 8.50
CA LEU A 429 20.51 -24.70 7.36
C LEU A 429 22.01 -24.70 7.69
N HIS A 430 22.39 -24.97 8.94
CA HIS A 430 23.80 -25.03 9.36
C HIS A 430 24.50 -26.24 8.74
N LYS A 431 25.69 -26.03 8.18
CA LYS A 431 26.55 -27.13 7.73
C LYS A 431 27.54 -27.53 8.82
N ALA A 432 28.13 -28.72 8.68
CA ALA A 432 29.10 -29.26 9.63
C ALA A 432 30.39 -28.41 9.78
N ASN A 433 30.70 -27.56 8.80
CA ASN A 433 31.86 -26.67 8.81
C ASN A 433 31.45 -25.27 8.34
N GLU A 434 30.62 -24.62 9.16
CA GLU A 434 30.10 -23.29 8.89
C GLU A 434 30.92 -22.20 9.59
N ASP A 435 31.02 -21.02 9.00
CA ASP A 435 31.70 -19.88 9.62
C ASP A 435 31.02 -19.45 10.93
N PRO A 436 31.77 -18.92 11.93
CA PRO A 436 31.19 -18.52 13.22
C PRO A 436 30.02 -17.54 13.13
N PHE A 437 29.98 -16.70 12.09
CA PHE A 437 28.92 -15.71 11.88
C PHE A 437 27.61 -16.29 11.32
N GLU A 438 27.61 -17.54 10.87
CA GLU A 438 26.42 -18.25 10.40
C GLU A 438 25.75 -19.03 11.54
N VAL A 439 26.54 -19.53 12.49
CA VAL A 439 26.05 -20.38 13.59
C VAL A 439 25.67 -19.61 14.84
N ARG A 440 26.13 -18.37 14.99
CA ARG A 440 25.82 -17.50 16.13
C ARG A 440 25.00 -16.29 15.69
N PRO A 441 24.19 -15.70 16.59
CA PRO A 441 23.63 -14.39 16.34
C PRO A 441 24.73 -13.41 15.94
N THR A 442 24.50 -12.64 14.89
CA THR A 442 25.42 -11.60 14.40
C THR A 442 24.64 -10.36 14.00
N CYS A 443 25.27 -9.19 14.05
CA CYS A 443 24.64 -7.97 13.58
C CYS A 443 24.61 -7.91 12.04
N GLN A 444 23.66 -7.15 11.50
CA GLN A 444 23.54 -6.82 10.08
C GLN A 444 22.96 -5.42 9.86
N PRO A 445 23.16 -4.81 8.68
CA PRO A 445 22.35 -3.67 8.24
C PRO A 445 20.87 -4.03 8.14
N ARG A 446 20.00 -3.03 8.35
CA ARG A 446 18.54 -3.26 8.24
C ARG A 446 18.15 -3.72 6.84
N PRO A 447 17.14 -4.59 6.67
CA PRO A 447 16.67 -5.01 5.35
C PRO A 447 16.36 -3.87 4.38
N ASN A 448 15.79 -2.76 4.87
CA ASN A 448 15.52 -1.58 4.03
C ASN A 448 16.81 -1.00 3.45
N VAL A 449 17.89 -0.93 4.23
CA VAL A 449 19.21 -0.44 3.77
C VAL A 449 19.78 -1.34 2.68
N LEU A 450 19.57 -2.66 2.78
CA LEU A 450 20.03 -3.63 1.78
C LEU A 450 19.26 -3.48 0.46
N ILE A 451 17.94 -3.26 0.53
CA ILE A 451 17.10 -2.99 -0.65
C ILE A 451 17.53 -1.66 -1.31
N GLU A 452 17.73 -0.62 -0.51
CA GLU A 452 18.17 0.70 -0.97
C GLU A 452 19.59 0.68 -1.55
N LEU A 453 20.48 -0.16 -1.01
CA LEU A 453 21.79 -0.43 -1.60
C LEU A 453 21.65 -1.05 -3.00
N GLY A 454 20.79 -2.06 -3.16
CA GLY A 454 20.53 -2.66 -4.47
C GLY A 454 20.04 -1.63 -5.50
N ILE A 455 19.16 -0.72 -5.07
CA ILE A 455 18.67 0.40 -5.87
C ILE A 455 19.80 1.38 -6.22
N ALA A 456 20.60 1.78 -5.23
CA ALA A 456 21.72 2.70 -5.43
C ALA A 456 22.73 2.12 -6.44
N LEU A 457 23.02 0.82 -6.35
CA LEU A 457 23.90 0.13 -7.30
C LEU A 457 23.32 0.09 -8.72
N GLY A 458 22.00 0.01 -8.87
CA GLY A 458 21.33 0.11 -10.16
C GLY A 458 21.34 1.52 -10.75
N SER A 459 21.12 2.54 -9.93
CA SER A 459 21.04 3.96 -10.35
C SER A 459 22.40 4.64 -10.50
N TYR A 460 23.40 4.23 -9.72
CA TYR A 460 24.73 4.83 -9.66
C TYR A 460 25.81 3.73 -9.77
N PRO A 461 25.89 3.02 -10.91
CA PRO A 461 26.74 1.84 -11.04
C PRO A 461 28.23 2.12 -10.74
N ASP A 462 28.71 3.31 -11.14
CA ASP A 462 30.09 3.78 -10.95
C ASP A 462 30.22 4.88 -9.89
N ARG A 463 29.11 5.27 -9.23
CA ARG A 463 29.05 6.44 -8.32
C ARG A 463 28.39 6.13 -6.97
N THR A 464 28.35 4.86 -6.59
CA THR A 464 27.95 4.41 -5.24
C THR A 464 29.19 4.20 -4.37
N VAL A 465 29.26 4.94 -3.27
CA VAL A 465 30.27 4.78 -2.22
C VAL A 465 29.65 3.99 -1.08
N ILE A 466 30.18 2.80 -0.81
CA ILE A 466 29.71 1.92 0.26
C ILE A 466 30.64 2.06 1.47
N VAL A 467 30.08 2.39 2.62
CA VAL A 467 30.80 2.54 3.89
C VAL A 467 30.31 1.51 4.90
N HIS A 468 31.25 0.70 5.37
CA HIS A 468 31.04 -0.35 6.35
C HIS A 468 31.41 0.18 7.74
N VAL A 469 30.44 0.20 8.66
CA VAL A 469 30.59 0.74 10.02
C VAL A 469 30.35 -0.38 11.02
N GLY A 470 31.29 -0.56 11.96
CA GLY A 470 31.19 -1.60 12.98
C GLY A 470 31.36 -3.02 12.45
N ARG A 471 30.90 -4.00 13.22
CA ARG A 471 30.99 -5.43 12.87
C ARG A 471 29.62 -5.96 12.49
N HIS A 472 29.52 -6.54 11.31
CA HIS A 472 28.31 -7.21 10.88
C HIS A 472 28.63 -8.33 9.90
N LYS A 473 27.66 -9.24 9.71
CA LYS A 473 27.75 -10.37 8.79
C LYS A 473 28.19 -9.92 7.39
N PRO A 474 29.13 -10.62 6.73
CA PRO A 474 29.47 -10.37 5.34
C PRO A 474 28.27 -10.56 4.42
N ILE A 475 28.15 -9.72 3.39
CA ILE A 475 27.11 -9.84 2.35
C ILE A 475 27.78 -10.41 1.11
N ALA A 476 27.57 -11.70 0.84
CA ALA A 476 28.31 -12.47 -0.17
C ALA A 476 28.30 -11.82 -1.57
N ASP A 477 27.16 -11.25 -1.97
CA ASP A 477 26.99 -10.61 -3.29
C ASP A 477 27.69 -9.25 -3.43
N LEU A 478 28.25 -8.68 -2.34
CA LEU A 478 29.08 -7.46 -2.40
C LEU A 478 30.58 -7.74 -2.59
N ASN A 479 31.01 -9.00 -2.59
CA ASN A 479 32.44 -9.38 -2.64
C ASN A 479 33.17 -9.00 -3.95
N GLY A 480 32.45 -8.57 -5.00
CA GLY A 480 33.02 -8.02 -6.23
C GLY A 480 33.21 -6.50 -6.24
N ARG A 481 32.84 -5.78 -5.17
CA ARG A 481 32.87 -4.31 -5.10
C ARG A 481 33.71 -3.82 -3.92
N THR A 482 34.43 -2.72 -4.12
CA THR A 482 35.23 -2.07 -3.06
C THR A 482 34.30 -1.36 -2.07
N TYR A 483 34.37 -1.73 -0.78
CA TYR A 483 33.72 -0.99 0.31
C TYR A 483 34.77 -0.40 1.25
N LEU A 484 34.47 0.79 1.79
CA LEU A 484 35.33 1.51 2.72
C LEU A 484 34.96 1.15 4.16
N ARG A 485 35.89 0.54 4.90
CA ARG A 485 35.72 0.35 6.34
C ARG A 485 35.94 1.67 7.06
N PHE A 486 35.03 2.01 7.96
CA PHE A 486 35.06 3.26 8.71
C PHE A 486 35.25 2.99 10.20
N ASP A 487 36.35 3.51 10.73
CA ASP A 487 36.82 3.34 12.11
C ASP A 487 36.76 4.66 12.90
N GLY A 488 36.13 5.70 12.35
CA GLY A 488 36.07 7.04 12.93
C GLY A 488 37.35 7.87 12.78
N SER A 489 38.40 7.35 12.14
CA SER A 489 39.66 8.07 11.99
C SER A 489 39.60 9.17 10.91
N ALA A 490 40.45 10.19 11.06
CA ALA A 490 40.65 11.21 10.03
C ALA A 490 41.13 10.62 8.69
N THR A 491 41.84 9.49 8.73
CA THR A 491 42.27 8.75 7.53
C THR A 491 41.08 8.14 6.80
N ALA A 492 40.14 7.53 7.53
CA ALA A 492 38.92 6.98 6.94
C ALA A 492 38.03 8.09 6.36
N LEU A 493 37.93 9.25 7.02
CA LEU A 493 37.27 10.44 6.46
C LEU A 493 37.90 10.89 5.14
N GLY A 494 39.23 10.91 5.08
CA GLY A 494 39.98 11.21 3.86
C GLY A 494 39.65 10.26 2.71
N LYS A 495 39.61 8.95 2.98
CA LYS A 495 39.25 7.94 1.96
C LYS A 495 37.83 8.13 1.42
N ILE A 496 36.88 8.48 2.28
CA ILE A 496 35.49 8.73 1.87
C ILE A 496 35.40 10.01 1.03
N ALA A 497 36.10 11.08 1.42
CA ALA A 497 36.16 12.31 0.65
C ALA A 497 36.75 12.08 -0.76
N GLU A 498 37.85 11.32 -0.86
CA GLU A 498 38.43 10.96 -2.16
C GLU A 498 37.50 10.07 -3.00
N ALA A 499 36.78 9.14 -2.39
CA ALA A 499 35.78 8.33 -3.09
C ALA A 499 34.61 9.19 -3.62
N LEU A 500 34.17 10.19 -2.88
CA LEU A 500 33.14 11.14 -3.33
C LEU A 500 33.65 12.03 -4.48
N LYS A 501 34.91 12.47 -4.44
CA LYS A 501 35.55 13.17 -5.57
C LYS A 501 35.61 12.27 -6.81
N ALA A 502 36.02 11.01 -6.65
CA ALA A 502 36.05 10.03 -7.73
C ALA A 502 34.64 9.75 -8.31
N ALA A 503 33.61 9.81 -7.46
CA ALA A 503 32.21 9.74 -7.88
C ALA A 503 31.69 11.05 -8.53
N GLY A 504 32.54 12.07 -8.67
CA GLY A 504 32.26 13.33 -9.36
C GLY A 504 31.62 14.41 -8.49
N CYS A 505 31.62 14.26 -7.16
CA CYS A 505 31.13 15.29 -6.25
C CYS A 505 32.06 16.51 -6.21
N ALA A 506 31.47 17.71 -6.13
CA ALA A 506 32.20 18.96 -5.96
C ALA A 506 32.60 19.15 -4.47
N VAL A 507 33.51 18.29 -4.00
CA VAL A 507 33.99 18.30 -2.62
C VAL A 507 34.84 19.56 -2.37
N ASP A 508 34.49 20.36 -1.36
CA ASP A 508 35.37 21.40 -0.82
C ASP A 508 36.18 20.84 0.35
N ASP A 509 37.46 20.56 0.11
CA ASP A 509 38.38 20.06 1.11
C ASP A 509 39.51 21.05 1.47
N THR A 510 39.34 22.33 1.11
CA THR A 510 40.32 23.40 1.35
C THR A 510 40.50 23.71 2.84
N GLY A 511 39.44 23.55 3.63
CA GLY A 511 39.46 23.64 5.09
C GLY A 511 39.94 22.34 5.77
N MET A 512 40.26 22.42 7.07
CA MET A 512 40.64 21.24 7.87
C MET A 512 39.51 20.73 8.77
N ASP A 513 38.44 21.49 8.95
CA ASP A 513 37.34 21.14 9.87
C ASP A 513 36.69 19.80 9.51
N TRP A 514 36.52 19.50 8.22
CA TRP A 514 35.92 18.24 7.74
C TRP A 514 36.72 16.98 8.15
N ARG A 515 38.01 17.10 8.48
CA ARG A 515 38.84 15.98 8.98
C ARG A 515 38.71 15.72 10.48
N ASN A 516 37.90 16.50 11.21
CA ASN A 516 37.76 16.35 12.66
C ASN A 516 37.12 15.00 13.06
N PRO A 517 37.87 14.07 13.67
CA PRO A 517 37.35 12.75 14.07
C PRO A 517 36.42 12.84 15.29
N ALA A 518 36.45 13.93 16.06
CA ALA A 518 35.61 14.09 17.25
C ALA A 518 34.12 13.97 16.93
N ARG A 519 33.70 14.31 15.70
CA ARG A 519 32.33 14.11 15.18
C ARG A 519 31.85 12.67 15.31
N PHE A 520 32.75 11.70 15.30
CA PHE A 520 32.44 10.27 15.31
C PHE A 520 32.83 9.56 16.62
N SER A 521 33.24 10.31 17.65
CA SER A 521 33.74 9.75 18.91
C SER A 521 32.70 9.01 19.75
N SER A 522 31.41 9.27 19.56
CA SER A 522 30.30 8.72 20.36
C SER A 522 29.38 7.77 19.59
N ILE A 523 29.87 7.21 18.49
CA ILE A 523 29.13 6.30 17.63
C ILE A 523 29.13 4.90 18.25
N SER A 524 27.95 4.46 18.73
CA SER A 524 27.82 3.12 19.32
C SER A 524 27.93 1.99 18.31
N ALA A 525 27.77 2.27 17.01
CA ALA A 525 27.87 1.26 15.95
C ALA A 525 29.21 0.52 15.93
N TYR A 526 30.31 1.12 16.41
CA TYR A 526 31.62 0.46 16.48
C TYR A 526 31.64 -0.73 17.44
N ASP A 527 30.88 -0.62 18.53
CA ASP A 527 30.92 -1.53 19.67
C ASP A 527 29.67 -2.41 19.77
N ARG A 528 28.77 -2.36 18.77
CA ARG A 528 27.59 -3.20 18.78
C ARG A 528 27.98 -4.64 18.54
N GLU A 529 27.64 -5.45 19.52
CA GLU A 529 27.67 -6.89 19.43
C GLU A 529 26.26 -7.42 19.73
N PRO A 530 25.90 -8.60 19.18
CA PRO A 530 24.70 -9.31 19.58
C PRO A 530 24.67 -9.47 21.11
N PRO A 531 23.51 -9.36 21.76
CA PRO A 531 23.43 -9.65 23.19
C PRO A 531 23.90 -11.09 23.47
N ASP A 532 24.68 -11.27 24.54
CA ASP A 532 25.05 -12.61 25.02
C ASP A 532 23.76 -13.39 25.32
N SER A 533 23.59 -14.52 24.63
CA SER A 533 22.41 -15.40 24.68
C SER A 533 22.32 -16.19 25.97
#